data_AF-A0A7C2M2S6-F1
#
_entry.id   AF-A0A7C2M2S6-F1
#
_cell.length_a   1.000
_cell.length_b   1.000
_cell.length_c   1.000
_cell.angle_alpha   90.00
_cell.angle_beta   90.00
_cell.angle_gamma   90.00
#
_symmetry.space_group_name_H-M   'P 1'
#
loop_
_entity.id
_entity.type
_entity.pdbx_description
1 polymer ?
#
loop_
_entity_poly.entity_id
_entity_poly.type
_entity_poly.pdbx_seq_one_letter_code
_entity_poly.pdbx_strand_id
1 'polypeptide(L)'
;MDVKDFLKSLAIDAWYKAVMYLGGVLLTISFSLEVKGLTNHQLQLLAGGAFFFGLGEWKNHKVATWIKPPSAYTGGPALMSATVRKADFLGLVLDIVGFTLIVLGIVSIIRG
;
A
#
# COMPACT_ATOMS: atom_id res chain seq x y z
N MET A 1 5.78 14.96 19.60
CA MET A 1 6.10 13.54 19.36
C MET A 1 7.40 13.50 18.58
N ASP A 2 8.40 12.74 19.02
CA ASP A 2 9.67 12.61 18.29
C ASP A 2 9.43 11.88 16.95
N VAL A 3 10.22 12.19 15.91
CA VAL A 3 10.15 11.52 14.61
C VAL A 3 10.42 10.03 14.77
N LYS A 4 11.31 9.63 15.68
CA LYS A 4 11.56 8.23 15.99
C LYS A 4 10.32 7.52 16.55
N ASP A 5 9.56 8.20 17.41
CA ASP A 5 8.33 7.65 17.98
C ASP A 5 7.21 7.58 16.94
N PHE A 6 7.15 8.56 16.02
CA PHE A 6 6.25 8.52 14.86
C PHE A 6 6.57 7.37 13.90
N LEU A 7 7.84 7.15 13.57
CA LEU A 7 8.23 6.06 12.68
C LEU A 7 7.98 4.68 13.31
N LYS A 8 8.13 4.56 14.63
CA LYS A 8 7.76 3.33 15.36
C LYS A 8 6.25 3.09 15.40
N SER A 9 5.43 4.14 15.35
CA SER A 9 3.97 3.98 15.32
C SER A 9 3.43 3.64 13.92
N LEU A 10 4.20 3.92 12.86
CA LEU A 10 3.94 3.40 11.52
C LEU A 10 4.19 1.89 11.49
N ALA A 11 3.14 1.10 11.73
CA ALA A 11 3.16 -0.37 11.62
C ALA A 11 3.24 -0.81 10.14
N ILE A 12 4.41 -0.59 9.51
CA ILE A 12 4.76 -1.07 8.17
C ILE A 12 5.13 -2.56 8.27
N ASP A 13 4.12 -3.39 8.49
CA ASP A 13 4.20 -4.84 8.65
C ASP A 13 3.93 -5.60 7.34
N ALA A 14 3.61 -4.88 6.26
CA ALA A 14 3.25 -5.43 4.96
C ALA A 14 3.79 -4.60 3.80
N TRP A 15 4.10 -5.27 2.68
CA TRP A 15 4.68 -4.65 1.49
C TRP A 15 3.81 -3.52 0.92
N TYR A 16 2.49 -3.70 0.88
CA TYR A 16 1.56 -2.71 0.33
C TYR A 16 1.51 -1.43 1.19
N LYS A 17 1.74 -1.53 2.51
CA LYS A 17 1.86 -0.35 3.37
C LYS A 17 3.15 0.41 3.05
N ALA A 18 4.26 -0.29 2.83
CA ALA A 18 5.53 0.35 2.45
C ALA A 18 5.38 1.11 1.12
N VAL A 19 4.77 0.48 0.12
CA VAL A 19 4.47 1.10 -1.19
C VAL A 19 3.55 2.31 -1.03
N MET A 20 2.47 2.17 -0.24
CA MET A 20 1.54 3.26 0.03
C MET A 20 2.23 4.47 0.68
N TYR A 21 2.98 4.26 1.76
CA TYR A 21 3.64 5.35 2.48
C TYR A 21 4.72 6.02 1.62
N LEU A 22 5.54 5.24 0.91
CA LEU A 22 6.55 5.79 -0.01
C LEU A 22 5.88 6.60 -1.13
N GLY A 23 4.82 6.08 -1.73
CA GLY A 23 4.02 6.79 -2.73
C GLY A 23 3.45 8.10 -2.18
N GLY A 24 2.87 8.09 -0.97
CA GLY A 24 2.33 9.30 -0.35
C GLY A 24 3.38 10.36 -0.04
N VAL A 25 4.56 9.96 0.43
CA VAL A 25 5.69 10.88 0.67
C VAL A 25 6.19 11.48 -0.64
N LEU A 26 6.44 10.65 -1.66
CA LEU A 26 6.91 11.13 -2.96
C LEU A 26 5.87 12.02 -3.66
N LEU A 27 4.59 11.68 -3.54
CA LEU A 27 3.50 12.50 -4.07
C LEU A 27 3.48 13.87 -3.39
N THR A 28 3.61 13.92 -2.06
CA THR A 28 3.68 15.18 -1.32
C THR A 28 4.86 16.04 -1.78
N ILE A 29 6.04 15.43 -1.91
CA ILE A 29 7.25 16.11 -2.40
C ILE A 29 7.05 16.66 -3.82
N SER A 30 6.38 15.90 -4.70
CA SER A 30 6.20 16.26 -6.11
C SER A 30 5.36 17.52 -6.37
N PHE A 31 4.66 18.04 -5.36
CA PHE A 31 3.94 19.31 -5.47
C PHE A 31 4.82 20.53 -5.22
N SER A 32 5.99 20.37 -4.60
CA SER A 32 6.81 21.50 -4.13
C SER A 32 8.25 21.44 -4.60
N LEU A 33 8.77 20.26 -4.94
CA LEU A 33 10.16 20.08 -5.34
C LEU A 33 10.24 19.43 -6.72
N GLU A 34 11.03 20.06 -7.60
CA GLU A 34 11.40 19.48 -8.87
C GLU A 34 12.50 18.44 -8.67
N VAL A 35 12.36 17.29 -9.31
CA VAL A 35 13.36 16.22 -9.32
C VAL A 35 14.03 16.12 -10.68
N LYS A 36 15.30 15.72 -10.70
CA LYS A 36 16.01 15.50 -11.97
C LYS A 36 15.50 14.22 -12.63
N GLY A 37 15.29 14.28 -13.94
CA GLY A 37 14.98 13.12 -14.79
C GLY A 37 13.49 12.78 -14.92
N LEU A 38 12.60 13.44 -14.17
CA LEU A 38 11.15 13.32 -14.32
C LEU A 38 10.50 14.68 -14.20
N THR A 39 9.45 14.92 -14.97
CA THR A 39 8.56 16.06 -14.70
C THR A 39 7.76 15.80 -13.43
N ASN A 40 7.32 16.87 -12.75
CA ASN A 40 6.47 16.72 -11.55
C ASN A 40 5.20 15.93 -11.88
N HIS A 41 4.62 16.11 -13.06
CA HIS A 41 3.46 15.34 -13.51
C HIS A 41 3.77 13.83 -13.61
N GLN A 42 4.90 13.45 -14.20
CA GLN A 42 5.33 12.04 -14.26
C GLN A 42 5.53 11.46 -12.85
N LEU A 43 6.17 12.22 -11.95
CA LEU A 43 6.36 11.80 -10.56
C LEU A 43 5.02 11.67 -9.82
N GLN A 44 4.08 12.59 -10.02
CA GLN A 44 2.74 12.56 -9.43
C GLN A 44 1.95 11.33 -9.89
N LEU A 45 2.03 10.97 -11.18
CA LEU A 45 1.39 9.76 -11.71
C LEU A 45 1.95 8.48 -11.06
N LEU A 46 3.27 8.35 -11.00
CA LEU A 46 3.92 7.18 -10.40
C LEU A 46 3.67 7.10 -8.89
N ALA A 47 3.87 8.21 -8.17
CA ALA A 47 3.75 8.27 -6.72
C ALA A 47 2.29 8.16 -6.25
N GLY A 48 1.37 8.83 -6.93
CA GLY A 48 -0.06 8.69 -6.73
C GLY A 48 -0.55 7.28 -7.05
N GLY A 49 -0.06 6.70 -8.15
CA GLY A 49 -0.34 5.32 -8.50
C GLY A 49 0.10 4.32 -7.42
N ALA A 50 1.33 4.45 -6.93
CA ALA A 50 1.86 3.65 -5.82
C ALA A 50 1.04 3.84 -4.53
N PHE A 51 0.67 5.08 -4.20
CA PHE A 51 -0.16 5.39 -3.04
C PHE A 51 -1.52 4.69 -3.11
N PHE A 52 -2.26 4.86 -4.21
CA PHE A 52 -3.59 4.27 -4.36
C PHE A 52 -3.56 2.74 -4.46
N PHE A 53 -2.56 2.17 -5.15
CA PHE A 53 -2.40 0.72 -5.22
C PHE A 53 -2.08 0.11 -3.85
N GLY A 54 -1.15 0.70 -3.09
CA GLY A 54 -0.86 0.23 -1.73
C GLY A 54 -2.05 0.38 -0.78
N LEU A 55 -2.84 1.45 -0.93
CA LEU A 55 -4.07 1.66 -0.14
C LEU A 55 -5.18 0.65 -0.52
N GLY A 56 -5.33 0.35 -1.80
CA GLY A 56 -6.29 -0.64 -2.30
C GLY A 56 -5.97 -2.05 -1.80
N GLU A 57 -4.69 -2.44 -1.91
CA GLU A 57 -4.19 -3.70 -1.37
C GLU A 57 -4.35 -3.77 0.15
N TRP A 58 -4.15 -2.68 0.89
CA TRP A 58 -4.48 -2.66 2.32
C TRP A 58 -5.98 -2.88 2.57
N LYS A 59 -6.87 -2.23 1.83
CA LYS A 59 -8.32 -2.47 1.97
C LYS A 59 -8.74 -3.90 1.65
N ASN A 60 -8.07 -4.53 0.70
CA ASN A 60 -8.29 -5.92 0.33
C ASN A 60 -7.69 -6.92 1.34
N HIS A 61 -6.73 -6.52 2.17
CA HIS A 61 -6.10 -7.38 3.17
C HIS A 61 -6.68 -7.14 4.57
N LYS A 62 -7.56 -8.07 5.00
CA LYS A 62 -8.30 -7.96 6.27
C LYS A 62 -7.80 -8.99 7.27
N VAL A 63 -7.77 -8.61 8.55
CA VAL A 63 -7.47 -9.56 9.63
C VAL A 63 -8.68 -10.47 9.81
N ALA A 64 -8.50 -11.76 9.57
CA ALA A 64 -9.46 -12.79 9.92
C ALA A 64 -9.03 -13.48 11.21
N THR A 65 -9.99 -13.76 12.08
CA THR A 65 -9.80 -14.49 13.32
C THR A 65 -10.68 -15.72 13.34
N TRP A 66 -10.17 -16.83 13.87
CA TRP A 66 -10.94 -18.07 14.03
C TRP A 66 -10.43 -18.87 15.21
N ILE A 67 -11.30 -19.73 15.75
CA ILE A 67 -10.89 -20.72 16.75
C ILE A 67 -10.44 -21.96 16.01
N LYS A 68 -9.17 -22.32 16.20
CA LYS A 68 -8.62 -23.58 15.70
C LYS A 68 -9.11 -24.73 16.59
N PRO A 69 -9.69 -25.80 16.03
CA PRO A 69 -10.11 -26.95 16.82
C PRO A 69 -8.90 -27.69 17.39
N PRO A 70 -9.06 -28.42 18.51
CA PRO A 70 -7.99 -29.21 19.08
C PRO A 70 -7.53 -30.31 18.12
N SER A 71 -6.24 -30.58 18.08
CA SER A 71 -5.67 -31.70 17.30
C SER A 71 -4.44 -32.28 17.97
N ALA A 72 -4.13 -33.56 17.70
CA ALA A 72 -2.95 -34.25 18.23
C ALA A 72 -1.62 -33.55 17.88
N TYR A 73 -1.60 -32.77 16.79
CA TYR A 73 -0.40 -32.07 16.32
C TYR A 73 -0.27 -30.64 16.85
N THR A 74 -1.33 -30.07 17.40
CA THR A 74 -1.41 -28.62 17.67
C THR A 74 -1.93 -28.28 19.06
N GLY A 75 -2.24 -29.28 19.87
CA GLY A 75 -2.74 -29.10 21.23
C GLY A 75 -4.22 -28.71 21.30
N GLY A 76 -4.58 -28.04 22.40
CA GLY A 76 -5.94 -27.56 22.68
C GLY A 76 -6.43 -26.46 21.71
N PRO A 77 -7.68 -26.00 21.88
CA PRO A 77 -8.22 -24.93 21.06
C PRO A 77 -7.45 -23.62 21.25
N ALA A 78 -7.23 -22.88 20.17
CA ALA A 78 -6.49 -21.62 20.18
C ALA A 78 -7.17 -20.57 19.29
N LEU A 79 -7.15 -19.31 19.72
CA LEU A 79 -7.55 -18.18 18.88
C LEU A 79 -6.40 -17.86 17.91
N MET A 80 -6.68 -18.01 16.62
CA MET A 80 -5.75 -17.69 15.54
C MET A 80 -6.17 -16.38 14.87
N SER A 81 -5.18 -15.62 14.40
CA SER A 81 -5.40 -14.45 13.55
C SER A 81 -4.43 -14.47 12.38
N ALA A 82 -4.91 -14.09 11.20
CA ALA A 82 -4.08 -13.93 10.01
C ALA A 82 -4.65 -12.86 9.10
N THR A 83 -3.76 -12.15 8.40
CA THR A 83 -4.16 -11.24 7.32
C THR A 83 -4.50 -12.08 6.09
N VAL A 84 -5.74 -12.00 5.63
CA VAL A 84 -6.22 -12.71 4.44
C VAL A 84 -6.66 -11.71 3.37
N ARG A 85 -6.43 -12.04 2.10
CA ARG A 85 -6.96 -11.26 0.98
C ARG A 85 -8.45 -11.56 0.84
N LYS A 86 -9.28 -10.55 1.06
CA LYS A 86 -10.73 -10.56 0.83
C LYS A 86 -11.07 -9.32 0.00
N ALA A 87 -11.48 -9.56 -1.24
CA ALA A 87 -11.85 -8.50 -2.17
C ALA A 87 -12.85 -7.53 -1.53
N ASP A 88 -12.49 -6.26 -1.56
CA ASP A 88 -13.28 -5.13 -1.09
C ASP A 88 -13.58 -4.25 -2.30
N PHE A 89 -14.82 -3.79 -2.45
CA PHE A 89 -15.20 -3.00 -3.62
C PHE A 89 -14.35 -1.73 -3.75
N LEU A 90 -14.15 -1.00 -2.64
CA LEU A 90 -13.30 0.18 -2.65
C LEU A 90 -11.83 -0.20 -2.87
N GLY A 91 -11.38 -1.29 -2.27
CA GLY A 91 -10.03 -1.83 -2.50
C GLY A 91 -9.75 -2.08 -3.99
N LEU A 92 -10.67 -2.74 -4.69
CA LEU A 92 -10.56 -3.01 -6.13
C LEU A 92 -10.56 -1.72 -6.97
N VAL A 93 -11.42 -0.75 -6.65
CA VAL A 93 -11.43 0.54 -7.34
C VAL A 93 -10.09 1.26 -7.17
N LEU A 94 -9.54 1.27 -5.96
CA LEU A 94 -8.24 1.86 -5.66
C LEU A 94 -7.09 1.14 -6.39
N ASP A 95 -7.13 -0.19 -6.47
CA ASP A 95 -6.14 -0.97 -7.21
C ASP A 95 -6.17 -0.62 -8.70
N ILE A 96 -7.37 -0.51 -9.31
CA ILE A 96 -7.54 -0.14 -10.72
C ILE A 96 -7.02 1.27 -10.97
N VAL A 97 -7.40 2.23 -10.13
CA VAL A 97 -6.92 3.63 -10.23
C VAL A 97 -5.40 3.68 -10.09
N GLY A 98 -4.86 3.03 -9.06
CA GLY A 98 -3.42 3.00 -8.80
C GLY A 98 -2.65 2.40 -9.97
N PHE A 99 -3.09 1.24 -10.46
CA PHE A 99 -2.49 0.59 -11.62
C PHE A 99 -2.54 1.47 -12.88
N THR A 100 -3.69 2.10 -13.15
CA THR A 100 -3.86 2.98 -14.31
C THR A 100 -2.91 4.17 -14.25
N LEU A 101 -2.76 4.81 -13.10
CA LEU A 101 -1.84 5.94 -12.92
C LEU A 101 -0.38 5.53 -13.13
N ILE A 102 0.02 4.35 -12.62
CA ILE A 102 1.38 3.81 -12.87
C ILE A 102 1.61 3.61 -14.37
N VAL A 103 0.66 2.99 -15.07
CA VAL A 103 0.77 2.77 -16.52
C VAL A 103 0.86 4.10 -17.28
N LEU A 104 0.02 5.08 -16.95
CA LEU A 104 0.08 6.41 -17.54
C LEU A 104 1.40 7.12 -17.26
N GLY A 105 1.94 7.01 -16.04
CA GLY A 105 3.24 7.54 -15.68
C GLY A 105 4.36 6.93 -16.51
N ILE A 106 4.39 5.60 -16.64
CA ILE A 106 5.37 4.89 -17.48
C ILE A 106 5.25 5.32 -18.95
N VAL A 107 4.04 5.38 -19.50
CA VAL A 107 3.82 5.82 -20.89
C VAL A 107 4.25 7.27 -21.10
N SER A 108 3.95 8.16 -20.16
CA SER A 108 4.39 9.56 -20.21
C SER A 108 5.91 9.68 -20.14
N ILE A 109 6.62 8.81 -19.41
CA ILE A 109 8.09 8.80 -19.38
C ILE A 109 8.65 8.33 -20.73
N ILE A 110 8.06 7.29 -21.31
CA ILE A 110 8.53 6.73 -22.59
C ILE A 110 8.30 7.71 -23.75
N ARG A 111 7.21 8.48 -23.73
CA ARG A 111 6.83 9.40 -24.82
C ARG A 111 7.51 10.77 -24.76
N GLY A 112 8.12 11.13 -23.64
CA GLY A 112 8.65 12.48 -23.39
C GLY A 112 7.56 13.52 -23.17
#